data_AF-E9HGR9-F1
#
_entry.id   AF-E9HGR9-F1
#
_cell.length_a   1.000
_cell.length_b   1.000
_cell.length_c   1.000
_cell.angle_alpha   90.00
_cell.angle_beta   90.00
_cell.angle_gamma   90.00
#
_symmetry.space_group_name_H-M   'P 1'
#
loop_
_entity.id
_entity.type
_entity.pdbx_description
1 polymer ?
#
loop_
_entity_poly.entity_id
_entity_poly.type
_entity_poly.pdbx_seq_one_letter_code
_entity_poly.pdbx_strand_id
1 'polypeptide(L)'
;LVREIQNGYRMEKPGTAPNFLGKIMTNCWKTEPKERPTFSQIEEDISKHMESSVSSHYLNLNAPYVKLNEAKEIATSNDVFGLAKLLTD
;
A
#
# COMPACT_ATOMS: atom_id res chain seq x y z
N LEU A 1 -15.30 -18.32 9.42
CA LEU A 1 -14.67 -17.07 8.95
C LEU A 1 -15.01 -16.73 7.49
N VAL A 2 -14.70 -17.58 6.50
CA VAL A 2 -15.00 -17.28 5.08
C VAL A 2 -16.49 -16.93 4.85
N ARG A 3 -17.41 -17.71 5.44
CA ARG A 3 -18.86 -17.46 5.35
C ARG A 3 -19.28 -16.09 5.90
N GLU A 4 -18.71 -15.68 7.04
CA GLU A 4 -18.98 -14.37 7.65
C GLU A 4 -18.55 -13.22 6.72
N ILE A 5 -17.36 -13.32 6.14
CA ILE A 5 -16.83 -12.32 5.19
C ILE A 5 -17.71 -12.23 3.94
N GLN A 6 -18.22 -13.36 3.44
CA GLN A 6 -19.16 -13.41 2.32
C GLN A 6 -20.52 -12.78 2.68
N ASN A 7 -20.96 -12.92 3.93
CA ASN A 7 -22.18 -12.29 4.46
C ASN A 7 -21.99 -10.79 4.78
N GLY A 8 -20.81 -10.22 4.50
CA GLY A 8 -20.54 -8.80 4.66
C GLY A 8 -19.89 -8.41 5.99
N TYR A 9 -19.62 -9.36 6.89
CA TYR A 9 -18.87 -9.07 8.11
C TYR A 9 -17.49 -8.48 7.79
N ARG A 10 -17.09 -7.44 8.50
CA ARG A 10 -15.73 -6.87 8.52
C ARG A 10 -15.39 -6.49 9.96
N MET A 11 -14.10 -6.35 10.23
CA MET A 11 -13.66 -5.91 11.56
C MET A 11 -14.16 -4.49 11.84
N GLU A 12 -14.54 -4.25 13.09
CA GLU A 12 -14.81 -2.90 13.56
C GLU A 12 -13.52 -2.06 13.62
N LYS A 13 -13.66 -0.75 13.48
CA LYS A 13 -12.53 0.17 13.65
C LYS A 13 -12.01 0.08 15.09
N PRO A 14 -10.69 -0.09 15.32
CA PRO A 14 -10.12 -0.02 16.66
C PRO A 14 -10.46 1.29 17.37
N GLY A 15 -10.68 1.24 18.69
CA GLY A 15 -11.06 2.41 19.49
C GLY A 15 -10.05 3.56 19.42
N THR A 16 -8.77 3.24 19.36
CA THR A 16 -7.66 4.21 19.29
C THR A 16 -7.38 4.73 17.88
N ALA A 17 -7.95 4.11 16.85
CA ALA A 17 -7.73 4.53 15.47
C ALA A 17 -8.61 5.75 15.12
N PRO A 18 -8.05 6.79 14.45
CA PRO A 18 -8.83 7.87 13.88
C PRO A 18 -9.95 7.39 12.94
N ASN A 19 -11.06 8.13 12.89
CA ASN A 19 -12.22 7.76 12.07
C ASN A 19 -11.88 7.64 10.57
N PHE A 20 -10.98 8.47 10.07
CA PHE A 20 -10.58 8.43 8.65
C PHE A 20 -9.90 7.10 8.29
N LEU A 21 -9.07 6.52 9.18
CA LEU A 21 -8.50 5.19 8.98
C LEU A 21 -9.60 4.11 8.95
N GLY A 22 -10.63 4.24 9.78
CA GLY A 22 -11.81 3.38 9.74
C GLY A 22 -12.52 3.39 8.38
N LYS A 23 -12.63 4.58 7.77
CA LYS A 23 -13.20 4.76 6.44
C LYS A 23 -12.33 4.13 5.35
N ILE A 24 -11.01 4.33 5.41
CA ILE A 24 -10.06 3.71 4.48
C ILE A 24 -10.16 2.18 4.57
N MET A 25 -10.13 1.61 5.78
CA MET A 25 -10.28 0.16 5.97
C MET A 25 -11.58 -0.38 5.36
N THR A 26 -12.71 0.28 5.62
CA THR A 26 -14.00 -0.10 5.05
C THR A 26 -13.99 -0.08 3.51
N ASN A 27 -13.37 0.95 2.91
CA ASN A 27 -13.23 1.07 1.46
C ASN A 27 -12.32 -0.02 0.86
N CYS A 28 -11.21 -0.34 1.51
CA CYS A 28 -10.32 -1.44 1.11
C CYS A 28 -11.01 -2.81 1.14
N TRP A 29 -12.08 -2.93 1.93
CA TRP A 29 -12.80 -4.18 2.18
C TRP A 29 -14.09 -4.36 1.39
N LYS A 30 -14.36 -3.48 0.42
CA LYS A 30 -15.50 -3.59 -0.51
C LYS A 30 -15.55 -4.95 -1.18
N THR A 31 -16.77 -5.48 -1.29
CA THR A 31 -17.05 -6.79 -1.89
C THR A 31 -16.60 -6.83 -3.35
N GLU A 32 -16.99 -5.82 -4.13
CA GLU A 32 -16.54 -5.64 -5.51
C GLU A 32 -15.08 -5.16 -5.53
N PRO A 33 -14.13 -5.93 -6.09
CA PRO A 33 -12.72 -5.54 -6.12
C PRO A 33 -12.48 -4.21 -6.84
N LYS A 34 -13.27 -3.88 -7.87
CA LYS A 34 -13.13 -2.63 -8.62
C LYS A 34 -13.56 -1.39 -7.84
N GLU A 35 -14.32 -1.56 -6.76
CA GLU A 35 -14.71 -0.45 -5.87
C GLU A 35 -13.65 -0.14 -4.81
N ARG A 36 -12.59 -0.96 -4.71
CA ARG A 36 -11.52 -0.74 -3.74
C ARG A 36 -10.62 0.39 -4.21
N PRO A 37 -10.13 1.25 -3.31
CA PRO A 37 -9.25 2.34 -3.67
C PRO A 37 -7.90 1.81 -4.16
N THR A 38 -7.29 2.55 -5.08
CA THR A 38 -5.90 2.29 -5.49
C THR A 38 -4.94 2.71 -4.38
N PHE A 39 -3.69 2.23 -4.44
CA PHE A 39 -2.67 2.68 -3.49
C PHE A 39 -2.46 4.20 -3.52
N SER A 40 -2.49 4.82 -4.70
CA SER A 40 -2.37 6.29 -4.82
C SER A 40 -3.53 7.03 -4.15
N GLN A 41 -4.76 6.50 -4.22
CA GLN A 41 -5.91 7.10 -3.53
C GLN A 41 -5.79 6.95 -2.01
N ILE A 42 -5.31 5.80 -1.52
CA ILE A 42 -5.06 5.58 -0.09
C ILE A 42 -3.97 6.54 0.42
N GLU A 43 -2.88 6.69 -0.34
CA GLU A 43 -1.79 7.64 -0.03
C GLU A 43 -2.32 9.07 0.08
N GLU A 44 -3.09 9.52 -0.91
CA GLU A 44 -3.67 10.86 -0.94
C GLU A 44 -4.62 11.09 0.26
N ASP A 45 -5.47 10.12 0.58
CA ASP A 45 -6.41 10.21 1.70
C ASP A 45 -5.71 10.27 3.05
N ILE A 46 -4.62 9.51 3.24
CA ILE A 46 -3.81 9.59 4.47
C ILE A 46 -3.09 10.95 4.55
N SER A 47 -2.51 11.40 3.43
CA SER A 47 -1.73 12.64 3.35
C SER A 47 -2.55 13.88 3.71
N LYS A 48 -3.85 13.91 3.35
CA LYS A 48 -4.80 14.99 3.72
C LYS A 48 -4.98 15.18 5.22
N HIS A 49 -4.66 14.17 6.03
CA HIS A 49 -4.76 14.21 7.49
C HIS A 49 -3.42 14.53 8.17
N MET A 50 -2.40 14.91 7.41
CA MET A 50 -1.08 15.31 7.91
C MET A 50 -0.72 16.72 7.42
N GLU A 51 0.22 17.36 8.11
CA GLU A 51 0.84 18.58 7.57
C GLU A 51 1.58 18.24 6.28
N SER A 52 1.54 19.15 5.31
CA SER A 52 2.15 18.92 3.99
C SER A 52 3.65 18.64 4.09
N SER A 53 4.37 19.35 4.96
CA SER A 53 5.81 19.13 5.23
C SER A 53 6.09 17.71 5.73
N VAL A 54 5.28 17.22 6.67
CA VAL A 54 5.38 15.88 7.26
C VAL A 54 5.05 14.83 6.21
N SER A 55 3.94 15.00 5.49
CA SER A 55 3.51 14.08 4.44
C SER A 55 4.58 13.95 3.35
N SER A 56 5.10 15.07 2.85
CA SER A 56 6.17 15.06 1.84
C SER A 56 7.44 14.38 2.36
N HIS A 57 7.82 14.59 3.63
CA HIS A 57 8.97 13.92 4.22
C HIS A 57 8.79 12.39 4.23
N TYR A 58 7.64 11.89 4.69
CA TYR A 58 7.34 10.45 4.70
C TYR A 58 7.37 9.83 3.30
N LEU A 59 6.78 10.48 2.30
CA LEU A 59 6.78 9.98 0.92
C LEU A 59 8.19 9.93 0.33
N ASN A 60 9.03 10.91 0.66
CA ASN A 60 10.42 10.95 0.21
C ASN A 60 11.29 9.83 0.77
N LEU A 61 10.91 9.22 1.92
CA LEU A 61 11.62 8.03 2.44
C LEU A 61 11.55 6.83 1.49
N ASN A 62 10.56 6.81 0.60
CA ASN A 62 10.42 5.73 -0.39
C ASN A 62 11.34 5.91 -1.61
N ALA A 63 11.95 7.09 -1.81
CA ALA A 63 12.77 7.39 -2.99
C ALA A 63 13.92 6.39 -3.26
N PRO A 64 14.64 5.85 -2.25
CA PRO A 64 15.65 4.82 -2.49
C PRO A 64 15.06 3.52 -3.06
N TYR A 65 13.88 3.11 -2.60
CA TYR A 65 13.21 1.89 -3.05
C TYR A 65 12.66 2.03 -4.48
N VAL A 66 12.14 3.21 -4.83
CA VAL A 66 11.73 3.51 -6.21
C VAL A 66 12.91 3.33 -7.16
N LYS A 67 14.07 3.90 -6.84
CA LYS A 67 15.29 3.76 -7.65
C LYS A 67 15.77 2.30 -7.74
N LEU A 68 15.67 1.54 -6.64
CA LEU A 68 15.99 0.11 -6.63
C LEU A 68 15.05 -0.69 -7.53
N ASN A 69 13.74 -0.40 -7.48
CA ASN A 69 12.76 -1.06 -8.31
C ASN A 69 12.99 -0.76 -9.79
N GLU A 70 13.24 0.49 -10.15
CA GLU A 70 13.59 0.89 -11.52
C GLU A 70 14.87 0.21 -12.00
N ALA A 71 15.92 0.18 -11.17
CA ALA A 71 17.16 -0.51 -11.48
C ALA A 71 16.96 -2.03 -11.66
N LYS A 72 16.06 -2.65 -10.89
CA LYS A 72 15.71 -4.07 -11.02
C LYS A 72 14.97 -4.38 -12.32
N GLU A 73 14.08 -3.50 -12.78
CA GLU A 73 13.38 -3.64 -14.05
C GLU A 73 14.33 -3.48 -15.26
N ILE A 74 15.40 -2.69 -15.10
CA ILE A 74 16.41 -2.43 -16.13
C ILE A 74 17.58 -3.45 -16.08
N ALA A 75 17.75 -4.16 -14.95
CA ALA A 75 18.83 -5.10 -14.76
C ALA A 75 18.79 -6.26 -15.77
N THR A 76 19.90 -6.45 -16.48
CA THR A 76 20.09 -7.60 -17.39
C THR A 76 20.76 -8.76 -16.66
N SER A 77 20.73 -9.96 -17.26
CA SER A 77 21.25 -11.22 -16.68
C SER A 77 22.70 -11.16 -16.16
N ASN A 78 23.49 -10.16 -16.54
CA ASN A 78 24.90 -10.05 -16.17
C ASN A 78 25.18 -9.07 -15.01
N ASP A 79 24.16 -8.40 -14.46
CA ASP A 79 24.33 -7.50 -13.31
C ASP A 79 24.23 -8.23 -11.97
N VAL A 80 24.91 -7.70 -10.94
CA VAL A 80 24.92 -8.24 -9.57
C VAL A 80 23.50 -8.35 -8.98
N PHE A 81 22.57 -7.48 -9.40
CA PHE A 81 21.15 -7.56 -9.04
C PHE A 81 20.37 -8.66 -9.79
N GLY A 82 20.86 -9.09 -10.96
CA GLY A 82 20.36 -10.25 -11.70
C GLY A 82 20.67 -11.58 -11.01
N LEU A 83 21.79 -11.66 -10.27
CA LEU A 83 22.13 -12.84 -9.45
C LEU A 83 21.10 -13.12 -8.35
N ALA A 84 20.47 -12.09 -7.78
CA ALA A 84 19.39 -12.27 -6.81
C ALA A 84 18.14 -12.91 -7.43
N LYS A 85 17.91 -12.71 -8.74
CA LYS A 85 16.84 -13.37 -9.50
C LYS A 85 17.15 -14.86 -9.76
N LEU A 86 18.43 -15.21 -9.91
CA LEU A 86 18.94 -16.57 -10.06
C LEU A 86 18.97 -17.38 -8.75
N LEU A 87 18.86 -16.73 -7.58
CA LEU A 87 18.86 -17.38 -6.26
C LEU A 87 17.45 -17.64 -5.71
N THR A 88 16.41 -17.23 -6.44
CA THR A 88 14.99 -17.43 -6.07
C THR A 88 14.27 -18.51 -6.88
N ASP A 89 15.00 -19.27 -7.70
CA ASP A 89 14.51 -20.47 -8.41
C ASP A 89 15.02 -21.76 -7.73
#